data_AF-A0A146F4B2-F1
#
_entry.id   AF-A0A146F4B2-F1
#
_cell.length_a   1.000
_cell.length_b   1.000
_cell.length_c   1.000
_cell.angle_alpha   90.00
_cell.angle_beta   90.00
_cell.angle_gamma   90.00
#
_symmetry.space_group_name_H-M   'P 1'
#
loop_
_entity.id
_entity.type
_entity.pdbx_description
1 polymer ?
#
loop_
_entity_poly.entity_id
_entity_poly.type
_entity_poly.pdbx_seq_one_letter_code
_entity_poly.pdbx_strand_id
1 'polypeptide(L)' 'MKVLHVKYAPSEDKLYIPTEGAVRQSLVWAPTFVDRTQAAVVEARLGQGSIYYCGDMNGEDGSNQLTLSLCGFKGECAPM' A
#
# COMPACT_ATOMS: atom_id res chain seq x y z
N MET A 1 -5.12 2.19 -6.57
CA MET A 1 -5.04 1.14 -5.56
C MET A 1 -6.24 1.12 -4.65
N LYS A 2 -7.07 0.09 -4.80
CA LYS A 2 -8.12 -0.24 -3.83
C LYS A 2 -7.52 -1.04 -2.69
N VAL A 3 -7.61 -0.52 -1.46
CA VAL A 3 -6.76 -1.01 -0.36
C VAL A 3 -7.52 -1.26 0.93
N LEU A 4 -7.05 -2.25 1.69
CA LEU A 4 -7.29 -2.37 3.11
C LEU A 4 -6.13 -1.69 3.86
N HIS A 5 -6.43 -0.60 4.57
CA HIS A 5 -5.41 0.16 5.29
C HIS A 5 -5.07 -0.46 6.64
N VAL A 6 -3.82 -0.28 7.07
CA VAL A 6 -3.37 -0.55 8.43
C VAL A 6 -3.53 0.71 9.28
N LYS A 7 -4.28 0.58 10.37
CA LYS A 7 -4.36 1.59 11.43
C LYS A 7 -3.24 1.41 12.45
N TYR A 8 -2.81 2.51 13.06
CA TYR A 8 -1.84 2.55 14.16
C TYR A 8 -0.44 1.98 13.87
N ALA A 9 -0.04 1.90 12.60
CA ALA A 9 1.37 1.71 12.30
C ALA A 9 2.19 2.91 12.82
N PRO A 10 3.41 2.69 13.36
CA PRO A 10 4.38 3.76 13.62
C PRO A 10 4.62 4.61 12.38
N SER A 11 5.00 5.87 12.53
CA SER A 11 5.10 6.77 11.36
C SER A 11 6.26 6.41 10.46
N GLU A 12 7.35 5.91 11.04
CA GLU A 12 8.54 5.39 10.38
C GLU A 12 8.26 4.11 9.55
N ASP A 13 7.22 3.36 9.92
CA ASP A 13 6.84 2.10 9.29
C ASP A 13 5.90 2.31 8.09
N LYS A 14 5.41 3.52 7.85
CA LYS A 14 4.44 3.82 6.76
C LYS A 14 5.16 4.14 5.47
N LEU A 15 5.00 3.28 4.47
CA LEU A 15 5.61 3.46 3.15
C LEU A 15 4.68 4.16 2.15
N TYR A 16 3.38 3.85 2.22
CA TYR A 16 2.38 4.41 1.31
C TYR A 16 1.19 4.95 2.08
N ILE A 17 1.09 6.28 2.17
CA ILE A 17 0.06 6.99 2.91
C ILE A 17 -0.89 7.75 1.98
N PRO A 18 -2.16 7.96 2.39
CA PRO A 18 -3.08 8.80 1.63
C PRO A 18 -2.59 10.25 1.54
N THR A 19 -2.66 10.84 0.36
CA THR A 19 -2.40 12.26 0.14
C THR A 19 -3.57 13.13 0.61
N GLU A 20 -3.36 14.44 0.71
CA GLU A 20 -4.43 15.37 0.99
C GLU A 20 -5.53 15.30 -0.09
N GLY A 21 -6.80 15.28 0.34
CA GLY A 21 -7.94 15.15 -0.56
C GLY A 21 -8.16 13.73 -1.11
N ALA A 22 -7.37 12.73 -0.71
CA ALA A 22 -7.59 11.35 -1.14
C ALA A 22 -8.98 10.85 -0.70
N VAL A 23 -9.70 10.25 -1.66
CA VAL A 23 -11.04 9.68 -1.43
C VAL A 23 -11.07 8.20 -1.80
N ARG A 24 -11.84 7.42 -1.05
CA ARG A 24 -12.16 6.04 -1.38
C ARG A 24 -13.00 6.03 -2.66
N GLN A 25 -12.53 5.31 -3.67
CA GLN A 25 -13.30 5.03 -4.88
C GLN A 25 -14.07 3.71 -4.74
N SER A 26 -15.33 3.70 -5.15
CA SER A 26 -16.18 2.51 -5.19
C SER A 26 -17.22 2.63 -6.30
N LEU A 27 -17.58 1.50 -6.90
CA LEU A 27 -18.69 1.41 -7.86
C LEU A 27 -20.07 1.39 -7.18
N VAL A 28 -20.12 1.17 -5.86
CA VAL A 28 -21.37 0.99 -5.09
C VAL A 28 -21.51 1.95 -3.91
N TRP A 29 -20.43 2.61 -3.48
CA TRP A 29 -20.47 3.58 -2.39
C TRP A 29 -20.02 4.95 -2.87
N ALA A 30 -20.64 6.00 -2.33
CA ALA A 30 -20.20 7.36 -2.57
C ALA A 30 -18.74 7.59 -2.11
N PRO A 31 -18.01 8.50 -2.76
CA PRO A 31 -16.67 8.88 -2.34
C PRO A 31 -16.67 9.40 -0.90
N THR A 32 -15.72 8.93 -0.11
CA THR A 32 -15.49 9.40 1.26
C THR A 32 -14.00 9.64 1.45
N PHE A 33 -13.62 10.68 2.19
CA PHE A 33 -12.21 10.93 2.49
C PHE A 33 -11.54 9.72 3.17
N VAL A 34 -10.30 9.47 2.79
CA VAL A 34 -9.47 8.44 3.41
C VAL A 34 -8.85 9.01 4.67
N ASP A 35 -8.85 8.21 5.75
CA ASP A 35 -8.16 8.55 6.98
C ASP A 35 -6.64 8.59 6.75
N ARG A 36 -6.08 9.79 6.79
CA ARG A 36 -4.67 10.07 6.53
C ARG A 36 -3.72 9.56 7.62
N THR A 37 -4.25 9.09 8.75
CA THR A 37 -3.42 8.50 9.81
C THR A 37 -3.03 7.05 9.50
N GLN A 38 -3.69 6.42 8.53
CA GLN A 38 -3.50 5.02 8.14
C GLN A 38 -2.56 4.89 6.93
N ALA A 39 -2.10 3.68 6.65
CA ALA A 39 -1.24 3.41 5.51
C ALA A 39 -1.70 2.20 4.71
N ALA A 40 -1.56 2.26 3.40
CA ALA A 40 -1.88 1.15 2.49
C ALA A 40 -0.73 0.15 2.40
N VAL A 41 0.50 0.62 2.61
CA VAL A 41 1.70 -0.22 2.63
C VAL A 41 2.51 0.16 3.85
N VAL A 42 2.90 -0.86 4.63
CA VAL A 42 3.74 -0.70 5.81
C VAL A 42 4.90 -1.68 5.78
N GLU A 43 6.01 -1.26 6.38
CA GLU A 43 7.18 -2.08 6.69
C GLU A 43 7.24 -2.31 8.19
N ALA A 44 7.67 -3.49 8.62
CA ALA A 44 8.11 -3.74 9.98
C ALA A 44 9.46 -4.46 9.96
N ARG A 45 10.41 -4.02 10.77
CA ARG A 45 11.70 -4.70 10.93
C ARG A 45 11.52 -5.98 11.74
N LEU A 46 11.99 -7.11 11.21
CA LEU A 46 12.01 -8.39 11.92
C LEU A 46 13.41 -9.02 11.82
N GLY A 47 14.13 -9.04 12.94
CA GLY A 47 15.51 -9.51 12.98
C GLY A 47 16.41 -8.68 12.05
N GLN A 48 17.06 -9.36 11.09
CA GLN A 48 17.91 -8.71 10.09
C GLN A 48 17.16 -8.29 8.81
N GLY A 49 15.87 -8.62 8.71
CA GLY A 49 15.05 -8.36 7.53
C GLY A 49 13.88 -7.42 7.82
N SER A 50 12.99 -7.36 6.83
CA SER A 50 11.77 -6.56 6.87
C SER A 50 10.59 -7.43 6.44
N ILE A 51 9.45 -7.23 7.10
CA ILE A 51 8.14 -7.72 6.68
C ILE A 51 7.40 -6.54 6.06
N TYR A 52 6.79 -6.77 4.91
CA TYR A 52 5.94 -5.78 4.27
C TYR A 52 4.50 -6.27 4.24
N TYR A 53 3.58 -5.37 4.54
CA TYR A 53 2.16 -5.56 4.26
C TYR A 53 1.76 -4.64 3.11
N CYS A 54 1.22 -5.23 2.05
CA CYS A 54 0.59 -4.50 0.95
C CYS A 54 -0.92 -4.74 1.03
N GLY A 55 -1.68 -3.68 1.29
CA GLY A 55 -3.13 -3.76 1.46
C GLY A 55 -3.92 -3.83 0.16
N ASP A 56 -3.26 -3.92 -1.01
CA ASP A 56 -3.97 -4.00 -2.29
C ASP A 56 -4.88 -5.24 -2.32
N MET A 57 -6.13 -5.02 -2.72
CA MET A 57 -7.13 -6.06 -2.82
C MET A 57 -7.26 -6.64 -4.23
N ASN A 58 -6.76 -5.95 -5.25
CA ASN A 58 -7.01 -6.30 -6.65
C ASN A 58 -5.75 -6.72 -7.43
N GLY A 59 -4.55 -6.62 -6.85
CA GLY A 59 -3.30 -6.95 -7.54
C GLY A 59 -3.04 -6.05 -8.73
N GLU A 60 -3.21 -4.75 -8.55
CA GLU A 60 -2.94 -3.72 -9.57
C GLU A 60 -1.46 -3.74 -9.98
N ASP A 61 -1.14 -3.44 -11.25
CA ASP A 61 0.23 -3.53 -11.77
C ASP A 61 1.26 -2.76 -10.92
N GLY A 62 0.89 -1.58 -10.44
CA GLY A 62 1.76 -0.78 -9.57
C GLY A 62 2.07 -1.44 -8.22
N SER A 63 1.11 -2.17 -7.63
CA SER A 63 1.32 -2.87 -6.36
C SER A 63 2.11 -4.17 -6.55
N ASN A 64 1.97 -4.82 -7.71
CA ASN A 64 2.78 -5.97 -8.10
C ASN A 64 4.25 -5.55 -8.28
N GLN A 65 4.50 -4.46 -9.00
CA GLN A 65 5.84 -3.89 -9.17
C GLN A 65 6.44 -3.44 -7.83
N LEU A 66 5.64 -2.81 -6.97
CA LEU A 66 6.06 -2.47 -5.61
C LEU A 66 6.47 -3.71 -4.82
N THR A 67 5.64 -4.76 -4.82
CA THR A 67 5.91 -6.01 -4.10
C THR A 67 7.22 -6.66 -4.57
N LEU A 68 7.46 -6.72 -5.88
CA LEU A 68 8.71 -7.22 -6.43
C LEU A 68 9.91 -6.36 -6.01
N SER A 69 9.75 -5.03 -6.04
CA SER A 69 10.80 -4.10 -5.61
C SER A 69 11.17 -4.26 -4.14
N LEU A 70 10.18 -4.46 -3.26
CA LEU A 70 10.37 -4.72 -1.83
C LEU A 70 11.07 -6.06 -1.57
N CYS A 71 10.90 -7.03 -2.48
CA CYS A 71 11.63 -8.30 -2.48
C CYS A 71 13.03 -8.22 -3.12
N GLY A 72 13.47 -7.04 -3.57
CA GLY A 72 14.80 -6.82 -4.15
C GLY A 72 14.91 -7.09 -5.65
N PHE A 73 13.80 -7.36 -6.34
CA PHE A 73 13.77 -7.49 -7.80
C PHE A 73 13.74 -6.09 -8.44
N LYS A 74 14.64 -5.85 -9.39
CA LYS A 74 14.69 -4.61 -10.17
C LYS A 74 14.35 -4.94 -11.63
N GLY A 75 13.14 -4.64 -12.05
CA GLY A 75 12.66 -4.85 -13.42
C GLY A 75 11.19 -4.43 -13.58
N GLU A 76 10.81 -4.04 -14.78
CA GLU A 76 9.40 -3.77 -15.13
C GLU A 76 8.64 -5.10 -15.19
N CYS A 77 7.48 -5.20 -14.52
CA CYS A 77 6.53 -6.27 -14.82
C CYS A 77 6.14 -6.14 -16.29
N ALA A 78 6.38 -7.18 -17.09
CA ALA A 78 5.78 -7.25 -18.43
C ALA A 78 4.26 -7.09 -18.29
N PRO A 79 3.60 -6.30 -19.16
CA PRO A 79 2.15 -6.18 -19.11
C PRO A 79 1.52 -7.57 -19.28
N MET A 80 0.60 -7.91 -18.38
CA MET A 80 -0.22 -9.14 -18.43
C MET A 80 -1.27 -9.06 -19.53
#